data_AF-A0A9Q3JR68-F1
#
_entry.id   AF-A0A9Q3JR68-F1
#
_cell.length_a   1.000
_cell.length_b   1.000
_cell.length_c   1.000
_cell.angle_alpha   90.00
_cell.angle_beta   90.00
_cell.angle_gamma   90.00
#
_symmetry.space_group_name_H-M   'P 1'
#
loop_
_entity.id
_entity.type
_entity.pdbx_description
1 polymer ?
#
loop_
_entity_poly.entity_id
_entity_poly.type
_entity_poly.pdbx_seq_one_letter_code
_entity_poly.pdbx_strand_id
1 'polypeptide(L)'
;MKEQLIDLLFKNKNAFATEKEQLGAIIGHEVDIILNVEKPYPPLLRRPAYPASPRAREALEVHIKELMELGVLRKVGHNEQVEVTTPVIIARNNGKLRMVGDFRALKTNTIPDRYPIPRIHETLTQLSQTKLITAMDALKGFHQNV
;
A
#
# COMPACT_ATOMS: atom_id res chain seq x y z
N MET A 1 -17.46 -32.02 -5.12
CA MET A 1 -16.35 -31.20 -4.59
C MET A 1 -16.03 -29.98 -5.46
N LYS A 2 -15.69 -30.14 -6.76
CA LYS A 2 -15.37 -28.98 -7.63
C LYS A 2 -16.56 -28.02 -7.85
N GLU A 3 -17.75 -28.56 -8.13
CA GLU A 3 -18.97 -27.75 -8.28
C GLU A 3 -19.33 -27.00 -6.99
N GLN A 4 -19.32 -27.69 -5.85
CA GLN A 4 -19.55 -27.09 -4.53
C GLN A 4 -18.55 -25.97 -4.21
N LEU A 5 -17.29 -26.10 -4.64
CA LEU A 5 -16.28 -25.05 -4.46
C LEU A 5 -16.57 -23.85 -5.37
N ILE A 6 -16.95 -24.09 -6.61
CA ILE A 6 -17.33 -23.03 -7.55
C ILE A 6 -18.57 -22.29 -7.02
N ASP A 7 -19.58 -23.00 -6.54
CA ASP A 7 -20.77 -22.40 -5.91
C ASP A 7 -20.40 -21.57 -4.68
N LEU A 8 -19.46 -22.05 -3.86
CA LEU A 8 -18.94 -21.29 -2.71
C LEU A 8 -18.24 -20.00 -3.14
N LEU A 9 -17.41 -20.05 -4.18
CA LEU A 9 -16.71 -18.88 -4.71
C LEU A 9 -17.70 -17.86 -5.29
N PHE A 10 -18.70 -18.31 -6.05
CA PHE A 10 -19.75 -17.44 -6.59
C PHE A 10 -20.64 -16.85 -5.50
N LYS A 11 -20.97 -17.63 -4.47
CA LYS A 11 -21.70 -17.14 -3.30
C LYS A 11 -20.95 -16.03 -2.58
N ASN A 12 -19.62 -16.11 -2.54
CA ASN A 12 -18.73 -15.12 -1.92
C ASN A 12 -18.04 -14.20 -2.93
N LYS A 13 -18.65 -13.98 -4.12
CA LYS A 13 -18.03 -13.20 -5.21
C LYS A 13 -17.53 -11.81 -4.77
N ASN A 14 -18.20 -11.18 -3.81
CA ASN A 14 -17.84 -9.85 -3.30
C ASN A 14 -16.53 -9.84 -2.48
N ALA A 15 -16.02 -11.01 -2.07
CA ALA A 15 -14.72 -11.12 -1.40
C ALA A 15 -13.55 -11.08 -2.38
N PHE A 16 -13.81 -11.19 -3.69
CA PHE A 16 -12.81 -11.18 -4.74
C PHE A 16 -12.95 -9.89 -5.55
N ALA A 17 -11.81 -9.29 -5.89
CA ALA A 17 -11.73 -8.11 -6.74
C ALA A 17 -10.75 -8.37 -7.88
N THR A 18 -11.06 -7.84 -9.04
CA THR A 18 -10.15 -7.75 -10.18
C THR A 18 -9.32 -6.47 -10.09
N GLU A 19 -8.20 -6.39 -10.83
CA GLU A 19 -7.27 -5.25 -10.77
C GLU A 19 -7.90 -3.88 -11.09
N LYS A 20 -9.10 -3.86 -11.70
CA LYS A 20 -9.81 -2.67 -12.16
C LYS A 20 -10.99 -2.28 -11.28
N GLU A 21 -11.39 -3.14 -10.34
CA GLU A 21 -12.47 -2.84 -9.41
C GLU A 21 -11.95 -2.00 -8.25
N GLN A 22 -12.85 -1.23 -7.62
CA GLN A 22 -12.49 -0.49 -6.41
C GLN A 22 -11.97 -1.46 -5.35
N LEU A 23 -10.89 -1.07 -4.70
CA LEU A 23 -10.38 -1.84 -3.57
C LEU A 23 -11.39 -1.78 -2.43
N GLY A 24 -11.55 -2.90 -1.73
CA GLY A 24 -12.25 -2.88 -0.44
C GLY A 24 -11.51 -1.98 0.54
N ALA A 25 -12.25 -1.40 1.49
CA ALA A 25 -11.70 -0.62 2.60
C ALA A 25 -11.90 -1.38 3.92
N ILE A 26 -10.85 -1.43 4.74
CA ILE A 26 -10.91 -2.01 6.09
C ILE A 26 -11.43 -0.92 7.03
N ILE A 27 -12.66 -1.11 7.52
CA ILE A 27 -13.34 -0.14 8.37
C ILE A 27 -12.85 -0.28 9.82
N GLY A 28 -12.49 0.85 10.46
CA GLY A 28 -12.11 0.90 11.88
C GLY A 28 -10.67 0.45 12.18
N HIS A 29 -9.83 0.34 11.15
CA HIS A 29 -8.41 0.02 11.25
C HIS A 29 -7.54 1.11 10.60
N GLU A 30 -7.94 2.38 10.76
CA GLU A 30 -7.14 3.51 10.35
C GLU A 30 -5.77 3.48 11.03
N VAL A 31 -4.72 3.79 10.27
CA VAL A 31 -3.33 3.72 10.76
C VAL A 31 -2.82 5.12 11.05
N ASP A 32 -2.55 5.38 12.32
CA ASP A 32 -1.89 6.62 12.76
C ASP A 32 -0.37 6.51 12.64
N ILE A 33 0.24 7.46 11.92
CA ILE A 33 1.69 7.60 11.86
C ILE A 33 2.13 8.60 12.91
N ILE A 34 2.62 8.10 14.04
CA ILE A 34 3.12 8.95 15.14
C ILE A 34 4.58 9.33 14.89
N LEU A 35 4.86 10.62 14.87
CA LEU A 35 6.22 11.14 14.72
C LEU A 35 6.91 11.29 16.07
N ASN A 36 8.23 11.12 16.11
CA ASN A 36 9.06 11.33 17.31
C ASN A 36 9.61 12.77 17.42
N VAL A 37 9.11 13.68 16.57
CA VAL A 37 9.46 15.10 16.50
C VAL A 37 8.21 15.95 16.59
N GLU A 38 8.32 17.11 17.22
CA GLU A 38 7.22 18.06 17.35
C GLU A 38 7.27 19.15 16.27
N LYS A 39 6.19 19.92 16.18
CA LYS A 39 6.11 21.08 15.29
C LYS A 39 6.95 22.24 15.85
N PRO A 40 7.62 23.03 15.00
CA PRO A 40 7.70 22.88 13.54
C PRO A 40 8.61 21.71 13.13
N TYR A 41 8.11 20.88 12.19
CA TYR A 41 8.85 19.71 11.74
C TYR A 41 10.17 20.07 11.03
N PRO A 42 11.20 19.21 11.15
CA PRO A 42 12.49 19.44 10.54
C PRO A 42 12.39 19.53 9.01
N PRO A 43 13.26 20.30 8.34
CA PRO A 43 13.27 20.43 6.88
C PRO A 43 13.37 19.09 6.14
N LEU A 44 13.98 18.07 6.76
CA LEU A 44 14.07 16.72 6.20
C LEU A 44 12.70 16.06 5.97
N LEU A 45 11.64 16.50 6.64
CA LEU A 45 10.27 16.03 6.41
C LEU A 45 9.54 16.83 5.33
N ARG A 46 10.13 17.91 4.80
CA ARG A 46 9.57 18.73 3.70
C ARG A 46 10.47 18.67 2.48
N ARG A 47 10.53 17.49 1.87
CA ARG A 47 11.43 17.22 0.75
C ARG A 47 10.76 17.58 -0.59
N PRO A 48 11.47 18.27 -1.50
CA PRO A 48 10.95 18.56 -2.84
C PRO A 48 10.93 17.30 -3.71
N ALA A 49 10.13 17.32 -4.78
CA ALA A 49 10.15 16.28 -5.80
C ALA A 49 11.54 16.19 -6.45
N TYR A 50 11.97 14.97 -6.77
CA TYR A 50 13.20 14.78 -7.52
C TYR A 50 13.02 15.17 -8.99
N PRO A 51 14.06 15.68 -9.67
CA PRO A 51 14.06 15.80 -11.11
C PRO A 51 13.80 14.44 -11.77
N ALA A 52 12.88 14.40 -12.73
CA ALA A 52 12.52 13.20 -13.46
C ALA A 52 12.72 13.41 -14.96
N SER A 53 13.23 12.40 -15.66
CA SER A 53 13.29 12.41 -17.12
C SER A 53 11.88 12.41 -17.72
N PRO A 54 11.69 12.84 -18.98
CA PRO A 54 10.36 12.84 -19.62
C PRO A 54 9.66 11.49 -19.54
N ARG A 55 10.40 10.40 -19.80
CA ARG A 55 9.89 9.02 -19.69
C ARG A 55 9.47 8.65 -18.26
N ALA A 56 10.25 9.07 -17.25
CA ALA A 56 9.90 8.81 -15.86
C ALA A 56 8.66 9.60 -15.44
N ARG A 57 8.52 10.84 -15.92
CA ARG A 57 7.36 11.69 -15.65
C ARG A 57 6.08 11.09 -16.23
N GLU A 58 6.11 10.64 -17.49
CA GLU A 58 4.97 9.96 -18.12
C GLU A 58 4.55 8.73 -17.31
N ALA A 59 5.51 7.90 -16.89
CA ALA A 59 5.22 6.73 -16.05
C ALA A 59 4.63 7.12 -14.68
N LEU A 60 5.10 8.21 -14.05
CA LEU A 60 4.52 8.72 -12.81
C LEU A 60 3.07 9.16 -13.01
N GLU A 61 2.79 9.91 -14.08
CA GLU A 61 1.44 10.40 -14.37
C GLU A 61 0.44 9.26 -14.56
N VAL A 62 0.84 8.18 -15.23
CA VAL A 62 0.03 6.95 -15.35
C VAL A 62 -0.27 6.33 -13.97
N HIS A 63 0.76 6.06 -13.17
CA HIS A 63 0.58 5.45 -11.84
C HIS A 63 -0.25 6.32 -10.89
N ILE A 64 -0.04 7.63 -10.91
CA ILE A 64 -0.82 8.58 -10.09
C ILE A 64 -2.28 8.55 -10.50
N LYS A 65 -2.57 8.58 -11.81
CA LYS A 65 -3.94 8.53 -12.32
C LYS A 65 -4.65 7.23 -11.90
N GLU A 66 -3.99 6.08 -12.06
CA GLU A 66 -4.54 4.79 -11.64
C GLU A 66 -4.87 4.76 -10.14
N LEU A 67 -3.97 5.28 -9.28
CA LEU A 67 -4.22 5.34 -7.85
C LEU A 67 -5.30 6.35 -7.45
N MET A 68 -5.46 7.43 -8.21
CA MET A 68 -6.58 8.36 -8.04
C MET A 68 -7.91 7.71 -8.42
N GLU A 69 -7.97 6.96 -9.52
CA GLU A 69 -9.17 6.24 -9.97
C GLU A 69 -9.56 5.13 -8.97
N LEU A 70 -8.58 4.49 -8.33
CA LEU A 70 -8.79 3.52 -7.26
C LEU A 70 -9.16 4.16 -5.91
N GLY A 71 -9.19 5.49 -5.81
CA GLY A 71 -9.49 6.21 -4.56
C GLY A 71 -8.36 6.23 -3.52
N VAL A 72 -7.19 5.71 -3.87
CA VAL A 72 -6.02 5.62 -2.97
C VAL A 72 -5.33 6.97 -2.79
N LEU A 73 -5.32 7.79 -3.84
CA LEU A 73 -4.73 9.13 -3.81
C LEU A 73 -5.80 10.20 -4.04
N ARG A 74 -5.66 11.33 -3.35
CA ARG A 74 -6.41 12.55 -3.64
C ARG A 74 -5.47 13.71 -3.90
N LYS A 75 -5.96 14.70 -4.66
CA LYS A 75 -5.28 15.99 -4.76
C LYS A 75 -5.45 16.74 -3.44
N VAL A 76 -4.36 17.35 -2.98
CA VAL A 76 -4.37 18.27 -1.86
C VAL A 76 -4.71 19.67 -2.39
N GLY A 77 -5.69 20.33 -1.79
CA GLY A 77 -6.15 21.66 -2.19
C GLY A 77 -5.16 22.76 -1.84
N HIS A 78 -5.28 23.91 -2.52
CA HIS A 78 -4.41 25.07 -2.31
C HIS A 78 -4.51 25.68 -0.89
N ASN A 79 -5.63 25.46 -0.19
CA ASN A 79 -5.87 25.93 1.17
C ASN A 79 -5.44 24.91 2.24
N GLU A 80 -5.02 23.70 1.85
CA GLU A 80 -4.60 22.67 2.79
C GLU A 80 -3.11 22.83 3.11
N GLN A 81 -2.79 22.98 4.39
CA GLN A 81 -1.40 23.07 4.84
C GLN A 81 -0.75 21.68 4.80
N VAL A 82 0.33 21.56 4.02
CA VAL A 82 1.14 20.33 3.95
C VAL A 82 2.41 20.49 4.76
N GLU A 83 2.50 19.78 5.88
CA GLU A 83 3.65 19.87 6.79
C GLU A 83 4.71 18.80 6.53
N VAL A 84 4.34 17.72 5.82
CA VAL A 84 5.21 16.58 5.50
C VAL A 84 5.08 16.22 4.03
N THR A 85 6.21 16.10 3.32
CA THR A 85 6.27 15.69 1.92
C THR A 85 7.37 14.65 1.70
N THR A 86 7.05 13.61 0.93
CA THR A 86 8.01 12.58 0.52
C THR A 86 8.06 12.51 -1.01
N PRO A 87 9.25 12.57 -1.63
CA PRO A 87 9.35 12.49 -3.08
C PRO A 87 9.13 11.06 -3.55
N VAL A 88 8.66 10.94 -4.79
CA VAL A 88 8.50 9.68 -5.50
C VAL A 88 9.51 9.59 -6.65
N ILE A 89 9.95 8.38 -6.97
CA ILE A 89 10.79 8.06 -8.11
C ILE A 89 10.18 6.94 -8.93
N ILE A 90 10.67 6.77 -10.16
CA ILE A 90 10.41 5.58 -10.96
C ILE A 90 11.60 4.64 -10.84
N ALA A 91 11.35 3.43 -10.37
CA ALA A 91 12.30 2.33 -10.40
C ALA A 91 11.93 1.35 -11.51
N ARG A 92 12.93 0.82 -12.21
CA ARG A 92 12.73 -0.29 -13.16
C ARG A 92 12.93 -1.60 -12.42
N ASN A 93 11.95 -2.48 -12.45
CA ASN A 93 12.05 -3.84 -11.89
C ASN A 93 11.37 -4.83 -12.84
N ASN A 94 12.07 -5.91 -13.22
CA ASN A 94 11.59 -6.95 -14.13
C ASN A 94 10.98 -6.38 -15.42
N GLY A 95 11.65 -5.40 -16.02
CA GLY A 95 11.19 -4.74 -17.25
C GLY A 95 10.06 -3.72 -17.06
N LYS A 96 9.39 -3.68 -15.90
CA LYS A 96 8.30 -2.74 -15.59
C LYS A 96 8.82 -1.50 -14.86
N LEU A 97 8.20 -0.35 -15.14
CA LEU A 97 8.43 0.90 -14.39
C LEU A 97 7.44 0.96 -13.23
N ARG A 98 7.94 1.16 -12.01
CA ARG A 98 7.13 1.22 -10.78
C ARG A 98 7.37 2.54 -10.07
N MET A 99 6.30 3.16 -9.59
CA MET A 99 6.38 4.30 -8.68
C MET A 99 6.82 3.84 -7.29
N VAL A 100 7.80 4.52 -6.70
CA VAL A 100 8.36 4.21 -5.38
C VAL A 100 8.51 5.50 -4.58
N GLY A 101 7.90 5.55 -3.39
CA GLY A 101 8.07 6.66 -2.44
C GLY A 101 9.36 6.53 -1.62
N ASP A 102 10.08 7.64 -1.45
CA ASP A 102 11.30 7.69 -0.63
C ASP A 102 10.99 8.08 0.82
N PHE A 103 10.42 7.13 1.57
CA PHE A 103 10.01 7.33 2.96
C PHE A 103 11.15 7.28 3.99
N ARG A 104 12.43 7.34 3.58
CA ARG A 104 13.56 7.20 4.52
C ARG A 104 13.56 8.28 5.59
N ALA A 105 13.36 9.53 5.19
CA ALA A 105 13.31 10.65 6.14
C ALA A 105 12.11 10.54 7.08
N LEU A 106 10.94 10.17 6.55
CA LEU A 106 9.74 9.92 7.35
C LEU A 106 10.00 8.81 8.38
N LYS A 107 10.50 7.65 7.93
CA LYS A 107 10.74 6.47 8.76
C LYS A 107 11.70 6.72 9.92
N THR A 108 12.76 7.51 9.73
CA THR A 108 13.68 7.88 10.82
C THR A 108 13.02 8.75 11.90
N ASN A 109 11.96 9.48 11.53
CA ASN A 109 11.22 10.36 12.44
C ASN A 109 9.87 9.75 12.88
N THR A 110 9.63 8.47 12.62
CA THR A 110 8.39 7.77 13.01
C THR A 110 8.67 6.85 14.21
N ILE A 111 7.77 6.85 15.19
CA ILE A 111 7.80 5.88 16.28
C ILE A 111 7.47 4.49 15.71
N PRO A 112 8.36 3.48 15.83
CA PRO A 112 8.10 2.16 15.26
C PRO A 112 6.92 1.49 15.95
N ASP A 113 5.91 1.12 15.18
CA ASP A 113 4.84 0.23 15.64
C ASP A 113 5.29 -1.24 15.59
N ARG A 114 4.83 -2.05 16.54
CA ARG A 114 5.23 -3.45 16.69
C ARG A 114 4.06 -4.37 16.35
N TYR A 115 3.98 -4.78 15.08
CA TYR A 115 3.15 -5.91 14.65
C TYR A 115 4.04 -7.13 14.43
N PRO A 116 4.15 -8.05 15.40
CA PRO A 116 4.97 -9.24 15.23
C PRO A 116 4.39 -10.13 14.14
N ILE A 117 5.15 -10.30 13.05
CA ILE A 117 4.82 -11.28 12.02
C ILE A 117 5.22 -12.66 12.56
N PRO A 118 4.34 -13.68 12.49
CA PRO A 118 4.66 -15.02 12.97
C PRO A 118 5.88 -15.58 12.25
N ARG A 119 6.70 -16.36 12.95
CA ARG A 119 7.90 -16.95 12.35
C ARG A 119 7.49 -18.04 11.36
N ILE A 120 8.20 -18.12 10.23
CA ILE A 120 7.92 -19.11 9.18
C ILE A 120 7.85 -20.54 9.75
N HIS A 121 8.76 -20.91 10.66
CA HIS A 121 8.76 -22.25 11.25
C HIS A 121 7.50 -22.53 12.10
N GLU A 122 7.04 -21.55 12.88
CA GLU A 122 5.82 -21.68 13.69
C GLU A 122 4.60 -21.87 12.79
N THR A 123 4.48 -21.07 11.74
CA THR A 123 3.42 -21.20 10.73
C THR A 123 3.46 -22.56 10.05
N LEU A 124 4.64 -23.05 9.65
CA LEU A 124 4.79 -24.35 8.99
C LEU A 124 4.43 -25.52 9.92
N THR A 125 4.85 -25.47 11.20
CA THR A 125 4.48 -26.49 12.18
C THR A 125 2.97 -26.53 12.40
N GLN A 126 2.30 -25.38 12.49
CA GLN A 126 0.83 -25.33 12.57
C GLN A 126 0.17 -25.94 11.32
N LEU A 127 0.69 -25.66 10.13
CA LEU A 127 0.18 -26.22 8.88
C LEU A 127 0.43 -27.73 8.74
N SER A 128 1.49 -28.27 9.34
CA SER A 128 1.87 -29.70 9.22
C SER A 128 0.79 -30.69 9.69
N GLN A 129 -0.11 -30.26 10.58
CA GLN A 129 -1.19 -31.09 11.10
C GLN A 129 -2.49 -30.97 10.29
N THR A 130 -2.51 -30.11 9.25
CA THR A 130 -3.71 -29.85 8.46
C THR A 130 -3.81 -30.82 7.27
N LYS A 131 -5.03 -31.27 6.98
CA LYS A 131 -5.32 -32.15 5.82
C LYS A 131 -5.61 -31.37 4.54
N LEU A 132 -5.96 -30.09 4.67
CA LEU A 132 -6.31 -29.18 3.58
C LEU A 132 -5.74 -27.80 3.90
N ILE A 133 -5.05 -27.20 2.92
CA ILE A 133 -4.51 -25.85 3.01
C ILE A 133 -5.18 -25.02 1.92
N THR A 134 -5.59 -23.80 2.27
CA THR A 134 -6.06 -22.79 1.32
C THR A 134 -5.18 -21.57 1.45
N ALA A 135 -4.68 -21.06 0.32
CA ALA A 135 -3.89 -19.85 0.27
C ALA A 135 -4.68 -18.78 -0.49
N MET A 136 -4.77 -17.59 0.08
CA MET A 136 -5.42 -16.41 -0.50
C MET A 136 -4.48 -15.22 -0.33
N ASP A 137 -4.43 -14.36 -1.34
CA ASP A 137 -3.63 -13.13 -1.32
C ASP A 137 -4.54 -11.91 -1.43
N ALA A 138 -4.23 -10.87 -0.66
CA ALA A 138 -5.01 -9.64 -0.65
C ALA A 138 -4.55 -8.72 -1.77
N LEU A 139 -5.45 -8.43 -2.73
CA LEU A 139 -5.15 -7.53 -3.83
C LEU A 139 -4.83 -6.12 -3.30
N LYS A 140 -3.58 -5.68 -3.50
CA LYS A 140 -3.10 -4.36 -3.06
C LYS A 140 -3.38 -4.09 -1.57
N GLY A 141 -3.17 -5.07 -0.70
CA GLY A 141 -3.57 -5.01 0.72
C GLY A 141 -3.22 -3.72 1.48
N PHE A 142 -2.05 -3.11 1.25
CA PHE A 142 -1.68 -1.84 1.91
C PHE A 142 -2.54 -0.63 1.50
N HIS A 143 -3.26 -0.71 0.38
CA HIS A 143 -4.15 0.33 -0.13
C HIS A 143 -5.61 0.12 0.28
N GLN A 144 -5.89 -0.88 1.12
CA GLN A 144 -7.23 -1.14 1.66
C GLN A 144 -7.48 -0.43 3.00
N ASN A 145 -6.48 0.25 3.57
CA ASN A 145 -6.61 1.04 4.81
C ASN A 145 -6.86 2.54 4.51
N VAL A 146 -7.54 2.84 3.40
CA VAL A 146 -7.80 4.21 2.92
C VAL A 146 -9.21 4.64 3.27
#